data_AF-A0A0L6U043-F1
#
_entry.id   AF-A0A0L6U043-F1
#
_cell.length_a   1.000
_cell.length_b   1.000
_cell.length_c   1.000
_cell.angle_alpha   90.00
_cell.angle_beta   90.00
_cell.angle_gamma   90.00
#
_symmetry.space_group_name_H-M   'P 1'
#
loop_
_entity.id
_entity.type
_entity.pdbx_description
1 polymer ?
#
loop_
_entity_poly.entity_id
_entity_poly.type
_entity_poly.pdbx_seq_one_letter_code
_entity_poly.pdbx_strand_id
1 'polypeptide(L)' 'MDKNPHKGHGQRVKNRVIKEGIDSFEDHQILELLLFYCIPMKDTNELAHALIQAFGSLAGSMV' A
#
# COMPACT_ATOMS: atom_id res chain seq x y z
N MET A 1 -5.52 9.39 25.51
CA MET A 1 -4.63 10.11 24.57
C MET A 1 -4.32 9.12 23.45
N ASP A 2 -5.34 8.81 22.67
CA ASP A 2 -5.30 7.70 21.73
C ASP A 2 -5.00 8.30 20.36
N LYS A 3 -3.73 8.68 20.19
CA LYS A 3 -3.18 8.93 18.86
C LYS A 3 -3.20 7.58 18.17
N ASN A 4 -4.27 7.29 17.45
CA ASN A 4 -4.37 6.13 16.59
C ASN A 4 -3.90 6.54 15.18
N PRO A 5 -2.57 6.51 14.88
CA PRO A 5 -2.03 6.95 13.58
C PRO A 5 -2.57 6.15 12.39
N HIS A 6 -3.23 5.03 12.66
CA HIS A 6 -3.79 4.09 11.70
C HIS A 6 -5.15 4.53 11.15
N LYS A 7 -5.87 5.44 11.82
CA LYS A 7 -7.18 5.91 11.33
C LYS A 7 -6.97 6.89 10.17
N GLY A 8 -7.06 6.38 8.94
CA GLY A 8 -7.00 7.18 7.72
C GLY A 8 -5.69 7.09 6.92
N HIS A 9 -4.80 6.13 7.22
CA HIS A 9 -3.61 5.90 6.38
C HIS A 9 -4.00 5.56 4.94
N GLY A 10 -4.90 4.59 4.75
CA GLY A 10 -5.38 4.22 3.42
C GLY A 10 -6.07 5.35 2.68
N GLN A 11 -6.78 6.24 3.39
CA GLN A 11 -7.40 7.42 2.77
C GLN A 11 -6.34 8.42 2.28
N ARG A 12 -5.23 8.59 3.01
CA ARG A 12 -4.12 9.47 2.60
C ARG A 12 -3.39 8.91 1.38
N VAL A 13 -3.09 7.61 1.37
CA VAL A 13 -2.46 6.92 0.23
C VAL A 13 -3.36 7.02 -1.00
N LYS A 14 -4.64 6.68 -0.87
CA LYS A 14 -5.63 6.81 -1.95
C LYS A 14 -5.73 8.23 -2.50
N ASN A 15 -5.83 9.24 -1.62
CA ASN A 15 -5.89 10.64 -2.06
C ASN A 15 -4.60 11.08 -2.77
N ARG A 16 -3.43 10.58 -2.34
CA ARG A 16 -2.16 10.87 -3.00
C ARG A 16 -2.09 10.20 -4.37
N VAL A 17 -2.51 8.95 -4.51
CA VAL A 17 -2.57 8.25 -5.82
C VAL A 17 -3.49 8.99 -6.80
N ILE A 18 -4.65 9.46 -6.34
CA ILE A 18 -5.57 10.25 -7.17
C ILE A 18 -4.94 11.59 -7.59
N LYS A 19 -4.11 12.19 -6.75
CA LYS A 19 -3.52 13.52 -6.98
C LYS A 19 -2.25 13.50 -7.81
N GLU A 20 -1.36 12.54 -7.56
CA GLU A 20 -0.01 12.47 -8.13
C GLU A 20 0.09 11.44 -9.28
N GLY A 21 -0.91 10.56 -9.41
CA GLY A 21 -0.91 9.48 -10.40
C GLY A 21 -0.16 8.24 -9.89
N ILE A 22 -0.56 7.06 -10.37
CA ILE A 22 -0.02 5.78 -9.91
C ILE A 22 1.43 5.55 -10.36
N ASP A 23 1.87 6.23 -11.43
CA ASP A 23 3.22 6.10 -12.00
C ASP A 23 4.33 6.66 -11.09
N SER A 24 3.97 7.48 -10.09
CA SER A 24 4.92 8.03 -9.11
C SER A 24 5.04 7.18 -7.84
N PHE A 25 4.36 6.03 -7.78
CA PHE A 25 4.31 5.18 -6.60
C PHE A 25 5.23 3.98 -6.73
N GLU A 26 5.82 3.60 -5.60
CA GLU A 26 6.58 2.37 -5.48
C GLU A 26 5.63 1.16 -5.44
N ASP A 27 6.10 0.01 -5.94
CA ASP A 27 5.31 -1.23 -6.04
C ASP A 27 4.60 -1.62 -4.73
N HIS A 28 5.30 -1.47 -3.59
CA HIS A 28 4.73 -1.78 -2.28
C HIS A 28 3.56 -0.86 -1.91
N GLN A 29 3.55 0.40 -2.35
CA GLN A 29 2.48 1.35 -2.05
C GLN A 29 1.24 1.08 -2.90
N ILE A 30 1.43 0.65 -4.14
CA ILE A 30 0.35 0.21 -5.02
C ILE A 30 -0.28 -1.06 -4.45
N LEU A 31 0.55 -2.01 -4.00
CA LEU A 31 0.09 -3.24 -3.36
C LEU A 31 -0.65 -2.95 -2.05
N GLU A 32 -0.17 -2.00 -1.25
CA GLU A 32 -0.85 -1.54 -0.04
C GLU A 32 -2.24 -0.96 -0.36
N LEU A 33 -2.38 -0.19 -1.45
CA LEU A 33 -3.68 0.31 -1.93
C LEU A 33 -4.62 -0.82 -2.35
N LEU A 34 -4.13 -1.81 -3.09
CA LEU A 34 -4.93 -2.98 -3.49
C LEU A 34 -5.38 -3.77 -2.27
N LEU A 35 -4.50 -3.98 -1.29
CA LEU A 35 -4.80 -4.66 -0.05
C LEU A 35 -5.84 -3.91 0.80
N PHE A 36 -5.86 -2.56 0.77
CA PHE A 36 -6.93 -1.80 1.44
C PHE A 36 -8.32 -2.08 0.86
N TYR A 37 -8.44 -2.35 -0.44
CA TYR A 37 -9.73 -2.75 -1.03
C TYR A 37 -10.15 -4.17 -0.62
N CYS A 38 -9.18 -5.06 -0.38
CA CYS A 38 -9.45 -6.44 0.02
C CYS A 38 -9.61 -6.63 1.54
N ILE A 39 -8.94 -5.80 2.36
CA ILE A 39 -8.85 -5.96 3.82
C ILE A 39 -9.12 -4.61 4.50
N PRO A 40 -10.38 -4.31 4.88
CA PRO A 40 -10.80 -2.96 5.22
C PRO A 40 -10.24 -2.34 6.53
N MET A 41 -9.48 -3.05 7.37
CA MET A 41 -9.05 -2.52 8.69
C MET A 41 -7.77 -3.16 9.27
N LYS A 42 -6.85 -3.65 8.43
CA LYS A 42 -5.58 -4.21 8.90
C LYS A 42 -4.40 -3.36 8.43
N ASP A 43 -3.32 -3.36 9.20
CA ASP A 43 -2.06 -2.75 8.76
C ASP A 43 -1.54 -3.57 7.56
N THR A 44 -1.75 -3.04 6.36
CA THR A 44 -1.38 -3.70 5.10
C THR A 44 0.03 -3.33 4.67
N ASN A 45 0.72 -2.45 5.41
CA ASN A 45 2.05 -1.98 5.05
C ASN A 45 3.10 -3.10 5.19
N GLU A 46 3.09 -3.80 6.32
CA GLU A 46 3.95 -4.96 6.55
C GLU A 46 3.63 -6.09 5.57
N LEU A 47 2.35 -6.30 5.27
CA LEU A 47 1.93 -7.33 4.31
C LEU A 47 2.38 -6.98 2.89
N ALA A 48 2.28 -5.72 2.47
CA ALA A 48 2.75 -5.27 1.18
C ALA A 48 4.26 -5.43 1.05
N HIS A 49 5.03 -5.04 2.07
CA HIS A 49 6.47 -5.27 2.11
C HIS A 49 6.84 -6.76 2.08
N ALA A 50 6.13 -7.60 2.83
CA ALA A 50 6.36 -9.05 2.83
C ALA A 50 6.07 -9.68 1.46
N LEU A 51 5.03 -9.23 0.78
CA LEU A 51 4.69 -9.69 -0.57
C LEU A 51 5.72 -9.22 -1.60
N ILE A 52 6.16 -7.96 -1.55
CA ILE A 52 7.25 -7.47 -2.42
C ILE A 52 8.57 -8.22 -2.14
N GLN A 53 8.90 -8.51 -0.88
CA GLN A 53 10.09 -9.33 -0.60
C GLN A 53 9.97 -10.77 -1.09
N ALA A 54 8.77 -11.36 -1.02
CA ALA A 54 8.54 -12.74 -1.45
C ALA A 54 8.44 -12.89 -2.96
N PHE A 55 7.88 -11.90 -3.66
CA PHE A 55 7.55 -11.97 -5.09
C PHE A 55 8.36 -11.00 -5.98
N GLY A 56 9.18 -10.14 -5.39
CA GLY A 56 9.95 -9.12 -6.10
C GLY A 56 9.13 -7.89 -6.38
N SER A 57 8.88 -7.59 -7.66
CA SER A 57 8.12 -6.41 -8.08
C SER A 57 6.63 -6.72 -8.24
N LEU A 58 5.80 -5.68 -8.18
CA LEU A 58 4.37 -5.78 -8.50
C LEU A 58 4.16 -6.27 -9.95
N ALA A 59 5.09 -5.93 -10.86
CA ALA A 59 5.08 -6.36 -12.25
C ALA A 59 5.55 -7.82 -12.45
N GLY A 60 5.96 -8.53 -11.40
CA GLY A 60 6.42 -9.92 -11.48
C GLY A 60 7.76 -10.08 -12.21
N SER A 61 8.55 -9.00 -12.30
CA SER A 61 9.91 -9.04 -12.84
C SER A 61 10.82 -9.67 -11.79
N MET A 62 10.84 -11.00 -11.74
CA MET A 62 11.82 -11.76 -11.00
C MET A 62 13.21 -11.48 -11.63
N VAL A 63 14.04 -10.69 -10.94
CA VAL A 63 15.48 -10.56 -11.19
C VAL A 63 16.23 -11.30 -10.11
#